data_AF-A0A3N1N2D1-F1
#
_entry.id   AF-A0A3N1N2D1-F1
#
_cell.length_a   1.000
_cell.length_b   1.000
_cell.length_c   1.000
_cell.angle_alpha   90.00
_cell.angle_beta   90.00
_cell.angle_gamma   90.00
#
_symmetry.space_group_name_H-M   'P 1'
#
loop_
_entity.id
_entity.type
_entity.pdbx_description
1 polymer ?
#
loop_
_entity_poly.entity_id
_entity_poly.type
_entity_poly.pdbx_seq_one_letter_code
_entity_poly.pdbx_strand_id
1 'polypeptide(L)'
;MSIPDFDVEPAVGPRFWMVLLGVGSAITGLLAVIGWPLPLVSGRGGPDRHAWAQTVRSVRDWFAYDGWRMSGASWFYGALAAAALAGILVLRNPAWSGTRSLLVVVVPAAALLGLGPAAQWALGLPWSNYGAGSTGGIALGIIVTVIVGAAITWLRRAFRRSARSDDDDVNPPPRGVH
;
A
#
# COMPACT_ATOMS: atom_id res chain seq x y z
N MET A 1 -4.39 43.17 21.86
CA MET A 1 -3.59 43.10 20.61
C MET A 1 -3.56 41.63 20.19
N SER A 2 -4.45 41.21 19.30
CA SER A 2 -4.52 39.83 18.81
C SER A 2 -3.60 39.69 17.60
N ILE A 3 -2.71 38.70 17.63
CA ILE A 3 -1.85 38.35 16.50
C ILE A 3 -2.79 37.86 15.38
N PRO A 4 -2.69 38.41 14.15
CA PRO A 4 -3.40 37.86 13.00
C PRO A 4 -2.94 36.41 12.81
N ASP A 5 -3.88 35.47 12.85
CA ASP A 5 -3.63 34.10 12.42
C ASP A 5 -3.08 34.20 10.99
N PHE A 6 -1.80 33.89 10.82
CA PHE A 6 -1.25 33.65 9.50
C PHE A 6 -1.90 32.35 9.02
N ASP A 7 -2.93 32.48 8.19
CA ASP A 7 -3.40 31.39 7.33
C ASP A 7 -2.21 31.01 6.44
N VAL A 8 -1.36 30.12 6.94
CA VAL A 8 -0.29 29.50 6.16
C VAL A 8 -1.01 28.57 5.19
N GLU A 9 -1.35 29.09 4.01
CA GLU A 9 -1.74 28.25 2.90
C GLU A 9 -0.69 27.14 2.76
N PRO A 10 -1.10 25.86 2.76
CA PRO A 10 -0.14 24.78 2.60
C PRO A 10 0.61 25.01 1.28
N ALA A 11 1.95 25.00 1.34
CA ALA A 11 2.82 25.24 0.19
C ALA A 11 2.56 24.32 -1.02
N VAL A 12 1.70 23.31 -0.85
CA VAL A 12 1.33 22.33 -1.87
C VAL A 12 -0.15 21.97 -1.77
N GLY A 13 -0.92 22.42 -2.76
CA GLY A 13 -2.37 22.17 -2.86
C GLY A 13 -2.74 20.76 -3.38
N PRO A 14 -4.03 20.38 -3.36
CA PRO A 14 -4.50 19.04 -3.76
C PRO A 14 -4.08 18.61 -5.17
N ARG A 15 -3.96 19.57 -6.10
CA ARG A 15 -3.51 19.32 -7.48
C ARG A 15 -2.10 18.74 -7.54
N PHE A 16 -1.18 19.23 -6.70
CA PHE A 16 0.17 18.71 -6.64
C PHE A 16 0.18 17.23 -6.25
N TRP A 17 -0.57 16.87 -5.20
CA TRP A 17 -0.69 15.48 -4.75
C TRP A 17 -1.34 14.59 -5.80
N MET A 18 -2.35 15.07 -6.52
CA MET A 18 -2.94 14.33 -7.65
C MET A 18 -1.91 14.08 -8.77
N VAL A 19 -1.07 15.05 -9.10
CA VAL A 19 0.00 14.88 -10.10
C VAL A 19 1.03 13.87 -9.62
N LEU A 20 1.48 13.99 -8.37
CA LEU A 20 2.46 13.08 -7.79
C LEU A 20 1.94 11.64 -7.76
N LEU A 21 0.69 11.43 -7.32
CA LEU A 21 0.03 10.13 -7.34
C LEU A 21 -0.20 9.63 -8.77
N GLY A 22 -0.53 10.50 -9.72
CA GLY A 22 -0.70 10.14 -11.13
C GLY A 22 0.60 9.65 -11.74
N VAL A 23 1.70 10.37 -11.55
CA VAL A 23 3.04 9.97 -12.00
C VAL A 23 3.47 8.67 -11.30
N GLY A 24 3.31 8.59 -9.99
CA GLY A 24 3.62 7.37 -9.23
C GLY A 24 2.82 6.16 -9.71
N SER A 25 1.53 6.35 -10.00
CA SER A 25 0.66 5.31 -10.56
C SER A 25 1.11 4.88 -11.95
N ALA A 26 1.46 5.82 -12.83
CA ALA A 26 1.92 5.51 -14.18
C ALA A 26 3.24 4.72 -14.15
N ILE A 27 4.20 5.15 -13.33
CA ILE A 27 5.48 4.45 -13.18
C ILE A 27 5.26 3.04 -12.62
N THR A 28 4.54 2.92 -11.51
CA THR A 28 4.28 1.60 -10.90
C THR A 28 3.43 0.70 -11.80
N GLY A 29 2.44 1.25 -12.51
CA GLY A 29 1.68 0.52 -13.51
C GLY A 29 2.56 -0.01 -14.65
N LEU A 30 3.47 0.82 -15.16
CA LEU A 30 4.45 0.37 -16.17
C LEU A 30 5.34 -0.75 -15.64
N LEU A 31 5.89 -0.60 -14.43
CA LEU A 31 6.72 -1.64 -13.78
C LEU A 31 5.95 -2.94 -13.58
N ALA A 32 4.64 -2.87 -13.29
CA ALA A 32 3.77 -4.02 -13.18
C ALA A 32 3.60 -4.74 -14.52
N VAL A 33 3.33 -3.98 -15.58
CA VAL A 33 3.09 -4.50 -16.94
C VAL A 33 4.34 -5.17 -17.50
N ILE A 34 5.52 -4.56 -17.35
CA ILE A 34 6.77 -5.12 -17.89
C ILE A 34 7.39 -6.22 -17.01
N GLY A 35 6.73 -6.58 -15.90
CA GLY A 35 7.22 -7.58 -14.96
C GLY A 35 8.57 -7.21 -14.36
N TRP A 36 8.79 -5.96 -13.98
CA TRP A 36 10.07 -5.51 -13.43
C TRP A 36 10.40 -6.21 -12.10
N PRO A 37 11.66 -6.60 -11.83
CA PRO A 37 12.03 -7.21 -10.56
C PRO A 37 11.97 -6.22 -9.39
N LEU A 38 11.46 -6.68 -8.24
CA LEU A 38 11.41 -5.88 -7.02
C LEU A 38 12.83 -5.70 -6.42
N PRO A 39 13.29 -4.48 -6.14
CA PRO A 39 14.55 -4.26 -5.44
C PRO A 39 14.49 -4.83 -4.02
N LEU A 40 15.46 -5.66 -3.66
CA LEU A 40 15.60 -6.16 -2.30
C LEU A 40 16.45 -5.17 -1.50
N VAL A 41 15.88 -4.61 -0.44
CA VAL A 41 16.60 -3.73 0.50
C VAL A 41 17.13 -4.59 1.64
N SER A 42 18.43 -4.51 1.92
CA SER A 42 19.05 -5.22 3.02
C SER A 42 18.48 -4.75 4.37
N GLY A 43 17.92 -5.68 5.14
CA GLY A 43 17.47 -5.43 6.51
C GLY A 43 18.64 -5.43 7.50
N ARG A 44 18.56 -4.59 8.54
CA ARG A 44 19.61 -4.45 9.57
C ARG A 44 19.88 -5.70 10.42
N GLY A 45 19.09 -6.77 10.30
CA GLY A 45 19.20 -7.98 11.14
C GLY A 45 19.06 -9.32 10.41
N GLY A 46 19.09 -9.34 9.08
CA GLY A 46 18.93 -10.57 8.30
C GLY A 46 20.23 -11.09 7.69
N PRO A 47 20.31 -12.39 7.31
CA PRO A 47 21.46 -12.98 6.61
C PRO A 47 21.70 -12.41 5.20
N ASP A 48 20.86 -11.49 4.73
CA ASP A 48 20.87 -10.91 3.37
C ASP A 48 21.94 -9.83 3.16
N ARG A 49 23.21 -10.13 3.47
CA ARG A 49 24.37 -9.30 3.06
C ARG A 49 24.50 -9.15 1.54
N HIS A 50 23.71 -9.90 0.75
CA HIS A 50 23.76 -9.95 -0.71
C HIS A 50 22.48 -9.44 -1.40
N ALA A 51 21.60 -8.70 -0.70
CA ALA A 51 20.34 -8.19 -1.26
C ALA A 51 20.54 -7.37 -2.56
N TRP A 52 21.60 -6.56 -2.61
CA TRP A 52 21.98 -5.83 -3.83
C TRP A 52 22.42 -6.77 -4.96
N ALA A 53 23.25 -7.77 -4.66
CA ALA A 53 23.69 -8.74 -5.67
C ALA A 53 22.53 -9.57 -6.23
N GLN A 54 21.54 -9.91 -5.41
CA GLN A 54 20.30 -10.57 -5.84
C GLN A 54 19.45 -9.67 -6.72
N THR A 55 19.35 -8.37 -6.38
CA THR A 55 18.65 -7.38 -7.22
C THR A 55 19.31 -7.25 -8.58
N VAL A 56 20.64 -7.08 -8.62
CA VAL A 56 21.41 -6.99 -9.87
C VAL A 56 21.26 -8.25 -10.72
N ARG A 57 21.29 -9.43 -10.09
CA ARG A 57 21.05 -10.70 -10.79
C ARG A 57 19.66 -10.73 -11.42
N SER A 58 18.63 -10.38 -10.67
CA SER A 58 17.24 -10.34 -11.15
C SER A 58 17.04 -9.36 -12.32
N VAL A 59 17.76 -8.23 -12.31
CA VAL A 59 17.75 -7.26 -13.42
C VAL A 59 18.46 -7.82 -14.66
N ARG A 60 19.62 -8.49 -14.49
CA ARG A 60 20.33 -9.14 -15.60
C ARG A 60 19.49 -10.25 -16.22
N ASP A 61 18.87 -11.06 -15.38
CA ASP A 61 17.94 -12.12 -15.77
C ASP A 61 16.75 -11.55 -16.56
N TRP A 62 16.19 -10.43 -16.11
CA TRP A 62 15.14 -9.70 -16.85
C TRP A 62 15.66 -9.24 -18.23
N PHE A 63 16.83 -8.62 -18.32
CA PHE A 63 17.40 -8.16 -19.60
C PHE A 63 17.73 -9.30 -20.56
N ALA A 64 18.20 -10.44 -20.05
CA ALA A 64 18.60 -11.60 -20.84
C ALA A 64 17.41 -12.45 -21.32
N TYR A 65 16.21 -12.24 -20.77
CA TYR A 65 15.04 -13.01 -21.12
C TYR A 65 14.39 -12.51 -22.40
N ASP A 66 14.18 -13.42 -23.35
CA ASP A 66 13.46 -13.17 -24.59
C ASP A 66 11.96 -13.49 -24.43
N GLY A 67 11.11 -12.53 -24.80
CA GLY A 67 9.65 -12.68 -24.74
C GLY A 67 8.98 -11.84 -23.65
N TRP A 68 7.72 -12.17 -23.35
CA TRP A 68 6.94 -11.44 -22.35
C TRP A 68 7.39 -11.81 -20.94
N ARG A 69 7.69 -10.79 -20.13
CA ARG A 69 8.25 -10.95 -18.78
C ARG A 69 7.13 -10.87 -17.76
N MET A 70 7.04 -11.89 -16.91
CA MET A 70 6.09 -11.94 -15.81
C MET A 70 6.85 -12.17 -14.51
N SER A 71 6.50 -11.38 -13.51
CA SER A 71 7.02 -11.51 -12.15
C SER A 71 5.89 -11.32 -11.14
N GLY A 72 5.91 -12.02 -10.02
CA GLY A 72 4.99 -11.78 -8.92
C GLY A 72 5.19 -10.38 -8.31
N ALA A 73 6.33 -9.74 -8.58
CA ALA A 73 6.54 -8.31 -8.31
C ALA A 73 5.48 -7.43 -9.00
N SER A 74 4.91 -7.88 -10.13
CA SER A 74 3.82 -7.20 -10.82
C SER A 74 2.59 -6.98 -9.94
N TRP A 75 2.30 -7.89 -9.00
CA TRP A 75 1.19 -7.72 -8.07
C TRP A 75 1.43 -6.59 -7.07
N PHE A 76 2.68 -6.43 -6.62
CA PHE A 76 3.05 -5.30 -5.75
C PHE A 76 2.97 -3.97 -6.49
N TYR A 77 3.58 -3.90 -7.67
CA TYR A 77 3.54 -2.69 -8.47
C TYR A 77 2.11 -2.33 -8.89
N GLY A 78 1.29 -3.32 -9.24
CA GLY A 78 -0.13 -3.14 -9.53
C GLY A 78 -0.91 -2.65 -8.32
N ALA A 79 -0.64 -3.18 -7.12
CA ALA A 79 -1.27 -2.72 -5.89
C ALA A 79 -0.90 -1.26 -5.55
N LEU A 80 0.35 -0.86 -5.75
CA LEU A 80 0.78 0.54 -5.61
C LEU A 80 0.09 1.44 -6.62
N ALA A 81 0.01 1.01 -7.89
CA ALA A 81 -0.66 1.76 -8.94
C ALA A 81 -2.15 1.97 -8.65
N ALA A 82 -2.83 0.91 -8.18
CA ALA A 82 -4.23 0.94 -7.79
C ALA A 82 -4.47 1.82 -6.56
N ALA A 83 -3.62 1.72 -5.53
CA ALA A 83 -3.69 2.56 -4.34
C ALA A 83 -3.50 4.04 -4.70
N ALA A 84 -2.57 4.36 -5.59
CA ALA A 84 -2.34 5.72 -6.05
C ALA A 84 -3.54 6.28 -6.84
N LEU A 85 -4.13 5.51 -7.75
CA LEU A 85 -5.36 5.90 -8.47
C LEU A 85 -6.53 6.12 -7.51
N ALA A 86 -6.72 5.20 -6.57
CA ALA A 86 -7.74 5.34 -5.53
C ALA A 86 -7.51 6.58 -4.66
N GLY A 87 -6.25 6.92 -4.37
CA GLY A 87 -5.87 8.16 -3.69
C GLY A 87 -6.28 9.41 -4.46
N ILE A 88 -6.13 9.42 -5.79
CA ILE A 88 -6.63 10.52 -6.66
C ILE A 88 -8.15 10.63 -6.56
N LEU A 89 -8.87 9.50 -6.56
CA LEU A 89 -10.33 9.51 -6.38
C LEU A 89 -10.74 10.10 -5.03
N VAL A 90 -10.04 9.77 -3.95
CA VAL A 90 -10.26 10.36 -2.63
C VAL A 90 -10.02 11.88 -2.66
N LEU A 91 -8.91 12.34 -3.25
CA LEU A 91 -8.60 13.77 -3.35
C LEU A 91 -9.61 14.55 -4.20
N ARG A 92 -10.21 13.91 -5.21
CA ARG A 92 -11.27 14.51 -6.04
C ARG A 92 -12.63 14.54 -5.35
N ASN A 93 -12.82 13.74 -4.30
CA ASN A 93 -14.08 13.61 -3.58
C ASN A 93 -13.89 14.00 -2.10
N PRO A 94 -13.75 15.30 -1.77
CA PRO A 94 -13.47 15.75 -0.40
C PRO A 94 -14.58 15.39 0.61
N ALA A 95 -15.79 15.11 0.14
CA ALA A 95 -16.88 14.58 0.97
C ALA A 95 -16.64 13.14 1.48
N TRP A 96 -15.69 12.41 0.87
CA TRP A 96 -15.30 11.10 1.36
C TRP A 96 -14.23 11.28 2.42
N SER A 97 -14.57 10.97 3.68
CA SER A 97 -13.64 11.05 4.80
C SER A 97 -13.63 9.77 5.63
N GLY A 98 -12.57 9.61 6.43
CA GLY A 98 -12.44 8.54 7.40
C GLY A 98 -12.45 7.14 6.78
N THR A 99 -13.40 6.31 7.21
CA THR A 99 -13.51 4.89 6.83
C THR A 99 -13.64 4.69 5.33
N ARG A 100 -14.45 5.51 4.68
CA ARG A 100 -14.76 5.35 3.26
C ARG A 100 -13.52 5.52 2.40
N SER A 101 -12.77 6.60 2.62
CA SER A 101 -11.54 6.90 1.88
C SER A 101 -10.48 5.83 2.09
N LEU A 102 -10.34 5.35 3.32
CA LEU A 102 -9.42 4.25 3.62
C LEU A 102 -9.82 2.97 2.88
N LEU A 103 -11.09 2.58 2.89
CA LEU A 103 -11.55 1.38 2.20
C LEU A 103 -11.39 1.47 0.69
N VAL A 104 -11.68 2.63 0.09
CA VAL A 104 -11.51 2.85 -1.35
C VAL A 104 -10.05 2.64 -1.80
N VAL A 105 -9.08 2.98 -0.96
CA VAL A 105 -7.65 2.78 -1.26
C VAL A 105 -7.18 1.37 -0.91
N VAL A 106 -7.52 0.89 0.29
CA VAL A 106 -6.97 -0.36 0.82
C VAL A 106 -7.58 -1.58 0.15
N VAL A 107 -8.88 -1.59 -0.14
CA VAL A 107 -9.55 -2.78 -0.67
C VAL A 107 -8.98 -3.20 -2.03
N PRO A 108 -8.85 -2.32 -3.05
CA PRO A 108 -8.27 -2.72 -4.34
C PRO A 108 -6.82 -3.16 -4.23
N ALA A 109 -6.01 -2.46 -3.43
CA ALA A 109 -4.61 -2.79 -3.24
C ALA A 109 -4.42 -4.14 -2.52
N ALA A 110 -5.19 -4.38 -1.46
CA ALA A 110 -5.18 -5.64 -0.73
C ALA A 110 -5.69 -6.81 -1.60
N ALA A 111 -6.70 -6.58 -2.43
CA ALA A 111 -7.18 -7.58 -3.37
C ALA A 111 -6.08 -7.99 -4.35
N LEU A 112 -5.32 -7.04 -4.92
CA LEU A 112 -4.20 -7.35 -5.81
C LEU A 112 -3.06 -8.08 -5.09
N LEU A 113 -2.69 -7.66 -3.88
CA LEU A 113 -1.62 -8.31 -3.10
C LEU A 113 -2.00 -9.70 -2.58
N GLY A 114 -3.29 -9.96 -2.33
CA GLY A 114 -3.76 -11.27 -1.86
C GLY A 114 -4.10 -12.20 -3.02
N LEU A 115 -5.07 -11.80 -3.85
CA LEU A 115 -5.63 -12.64 -4.90
C LEU A 115 -4.64 -12.88 -6.04
N GLY A 116 -3.80 -11.88 -6.37
CA GLY A 116 -2.82 -12.01 -7.45
C GLY A 116 -1.81 -13.14 -7.20
N PRO A 117 -1.01 -13.07 -6.11
CA PRO A 117 -0.10 -14.14 -5.74
C PRO A 117 -0.80 -15.48 -5.49
N ALA A 118 -2.00 -15.48 -4.88
CA ALA A 118 -2.78 -16.69 -4.65
C ALA A 118 -3.21 -17.37 -5.96
N ALA A 119 -3.68 -16.60 -6.94
CA ALA A 119 -4.03 -17.10 -8.26
C ALA A 119 -2.80 -17.60 -9.01
N GLN A 120 -1.69 -16.86 -8.96
CA GLN A 120 -0.42 -17.28 -9.57
C GLN A 120 0.06 -18.62 -8.98
N TRP A 121 -0.04 -18.78 -7.65
CA TRP A 121 0.27 -20.03 -6.98
C TRP A 121 -0.69 -21.16 -7.35
N ALA A 122 -2.01 -20.90 -7.34
CA ALA A 122 -3.03 -21.89 -7.68
C ALA A 122 -2.91 -22.40 -9.12
N LEU A 123 -2.43 -21.56 -10.03
CA LEU A 123 -2.15 -21.91 -11.43
C LEU A 123 -0.79 -22.62 -11.61
N GLY A 124 -0.03 -22.84 -10.53
CA GLY A 124 1.30 -23.46 -10.60
C GLY A 124 2.34 -22.61 -11.32
N LEU A 125 2.11 -21.30 -11.45
CA LEU A 125 3.02 -20.41 -12.16
C LEU A 125 4.25 -20.09 -11.29
N PRO A 126 5.45 -20.05 -11.88
CA PRO A 126 6.66 -19.63 -11.18
C PRO A 126 6.53 -18.15 -10.78
N TRP A 127 7.27 -17.72 -9.74
CA TRP A 127 7.19 -16.34 -9.26
C TRP A 127 7.65 -15.40 -10.36
N SER A 128 8.74 -15.73 -11.03
CA SER A 128 9.24 -15.04 -12.21
C SER A 128 9.54 -16.05 -13.31
N ASN A 129 9.21 -15.73 -14.56
CA ASN A 129 9.54 -16.58 -15.71
C ASN A 129 10.96 -16.33 -16.26
N TYR A 130 11.61 -15.24 -15.85
CA TYR A 130 12.96 -14.86 -16.28
C TYR A 130 14.06 -15.14 -15.26
N GLY A 131 13.73 -15.51 -14.01
CA GLY A 131 14.71 -15.73 -12.94
C GLY A 131 14.32 -16.88 -12.02
N ALA A 132 15.30 -17.40 -11.28
CA ALA A 132 15.10 -18.50 -10.33
C ALA A 132 14.51 -17.99 -9.01
N GLY A 133 13.21 -18.17 -8.80
CA GLY A 133 12.51 -17.79 -7.58
C GLY A 133 11.29 -18.68 -7.30
N SER A 134 11.17 -19.16 -6.05
CA SER A 134 10.02 -19.96 -5.60
C SER A 134 8.81 -19.07 -5.30
N THR A 135 7.70 -19.31 -5.98
CA THR A 135 6.39 -18.65 -5.74
C THR A 135 5.90 -18.88 -4.31
N GLY A 136 6.16 -20.07 -3.75
CA GLY A 136 5.56 -20.51 -2.49
C GLY A 136 5.98 -19.68 -1.29
N GLY A 137 7.28 -19.44 -1.10
CA GLY A 137 7.78 -18.69 0.07
C GLY A 137 7.44 -17.21 0.06
N ILE A 138 7.48 -16.59 -1.13
CA ILE A 138 7.23 -15.15 -1.30
C ILE A 138 5.72 -14.86 -1.24
N ALA A 139 4.88 -15.69 -1.90
CA ALA A 139 3.43 -15.54 -1.82
C ALA A 139 2.92 -15.72 -0.37
N LEU A 140 3.44 -16.69 0.38
CA LEU A 140 3.12 -16.86 1.80
C LEU A 140 3.52 -15.64 2.64
N GLY A 141 4.74 -15.11 2.44
CA GLY A 141 5.20 -13.92 3.16
C GLY A 141 4.33 -12.68 2.93
N ILE A 142 3.87 -12.47 1.69
CA ILE A 142 2.98 -11.36 1.33
C ILE A 142 1.60 -11.55 1.94
N ILE A 143 1.01 -12.74 1.76
CA ILE A 143 -0.31 -13.07 2.29
C ILE A 143 -0.31 -12.90 3.82
N VAL A 144 0.70 -13.43 4.52
CA VAL A 144 0.84 -13.26 5.97
C VAL A 144 1.00 -11.79 6.34
N THR A 145 1.83 -11.03 5.63
CA THR A 145 2.02 -9.60 5.91
C THR A 145 0.74 -8.78 5.70
N VAL A 146 -0.01 -9.07 4.64
CA VAL A 146 -1.30 -8.41 4.35
C VAL A 146 -2.33 -8.78 5.41
N ILE A 147 -2.43 -10.05 5.80
CA ILE A 147 -3.36 -10.52 6.84
C ILE A 147 -3.01 -9.88 8.20
N VAL A 148 -1.73 -9.90 8.59
CA VAL A 148 -1.27 -9.32 9.86
C VAL A 148 -1.45 -7.80 9.86
N GLY A 149 -1.12 -7.12 8.76
CA GLY A 149 -1.33 -5.68 8.60
C GLY A 149 -2.81 -5.31 8.74
N ALA A 150 -3.69 -6.03 8.04
CA ALA A 150 -5.14 -5.85 8.13
C ALA A 150 -5.65 -6.08 9.55
N ALA A 151 -5.21 -7.15 10.22
CA ALA A 151 -5.56 -7.46 11.60
C ALA A 151 -5.12 -6.36 12.57
N ILE A 152 -3.91 -5.83 12.44
CA ILE A 152 -3.40 -4.72 13.27
C ILE A 152 -4.22 -3.44 13.04
N THR A 153 -4.55 -3.09 11.80
CA THR A 153 -5.40 -1.93 11.52
C THR A 153 -6.81 -2.09 12.09
N TRP A 154 -7.38 -3.30 12.02
CA TRP A 154 -8.69 -3.58 12.59
C TRP A 154 -8.67 -3.51 14.12
N LEU A 155 -7.64 -4.06 14.75
CA LEU A 155 -7.41 -4.02 16.19
C LEU A 155 -7.26 -2.57 16.69
N ARG A 156 -6.46 -1.74 15.99
CA ARG A 156 -6.32 -0.30 16.29
C ARG A 156 -7.64 0.45 16.16
N ARG A 157 -8.49 0.07 15.19
CA ARG A 157 -9.81 0.67 15.00
C ARG A 157 -10.80 0.27 16.09
N ALA A 158 -10.73 -0.97 16.57
CA ALA A 158 -11.52 -1.45 17.70
C ALA A 158 -11.16 -0.71 18.98
N PHE A 159 -9.86 -0.60 19.32
CA PHE A 159 -9.41 0.13 20.51
C PHE A 159 -9.75 1.63 20.48
N ARG A 160 -9.70 2.29 19.31
CA ARG A 160 -10.13 3.69 19.18
C ARG A 160 -11.64 3.90 19.31
N ARG A 161 -12.46 2.89 19.02
CA ARG A 161 -13.91 2.96 19.24
C ARG A 161 -14.22 2.82 20.73
N SER A 162 -13.56 1.89 21.42
CA SER A 162 -13.73 1.71 22.87
C SER A 162 -13.34 2.95 23.68
N ALA A 163 -12.24 3.63 23.30
CA ALA A 163 -11.81 4.85 23.99
C ALA A 163 -12.74 6.07 23.79
N ARG A 164 -13.67 6.04 22.83
CA ARG A 164 -14.59 7.16 22.56
C ARG A 164 -15.96 6.95 23.22
N SER A 165 -16.24 5.76 23.75
CA SER A 165 -17.51 5.47 24.43
C SER A 165 -17.47 5.76 25.94
N ASP A 166 -16.28 5.93 26.54
CA ASP A 166 -16.14 6.20 27.98
C ASP A 166 -16.11 7.71 28.33
N ASP A 167 -15.90 8.59 27.35
CA ASP A 167 -15.70 10.05 27.61
C ASP A 167 -16.99 10.88 27.50
N ASP A 168 -18.09 10.30 26.97
CA ASP A 168 -19.37 11.00 26.76
C ASP A 168 -20.34 10.91 27.97
N ASP A 169 -19.95 10.26 29.09
CA ASP A 169 -20.84 10.02 30.23
C ASP A 169 -20.49 10.81 31.52
N VAL A 170 -19.55 11.78 31.45
CA VAL A 170 -19.02 12.48 32.66
C VAL A 170 -19.59 13.89 32.88
N ASN A 171 -20.54 14.37 32.08
CA ASN A 171 -21.10 15.72 32.27
C ASN A 171 -22.63 15.74 32.40
N PRO A 172 -23.20 15.46 33.59
CA PRO A 172 -24.61 15.74 33.82
C PRO A 172 -24.86 17.26 33.76
N PRO A 173 -25.96 17.73 33.13
CA PRO A 173 -26.24 19.15 33.01
C PRO A 173 -26.44 19.79 34.40
N PRO A 174 -26.02 21.06 34.60
CA PRO A 174 -26.23 21.76 35.86
C PRO A 174 -27.74 21.89 36.11
N ARG A 175 -28.20 21.32 37.22
CA ARG A 175 -29.56 21.52 37.71
C ARG A 175 -29.73 23.00 38.02
N GLY A 176 -30.50 23.69 37.17
CA GLY A 176 -30.92 25.06 37.40
C GLY A 176 -31.66 25.17 38.73
N VAL A 177 -31.20 26.10 39.56
CA VAL A 177 -31.86 26.53 40.78
C VAL A 177 -32.97 27.50 40.36
N HIS A 178 -34.22 27.15 40.65
CA HIS A 178 -35.34 28.07 40.73
C HIS A 178 -35.87 28.04 42.16
#